data_AF-A0A519YSD9-F1
#
_entry.id   AF-A0A519YSD9-F1
#
_cell.length_a   1.000
_cell.length_b   1.000
_cell.length_c   1.000
_cell.angle_alpha   90.00
_cell.angle_beta   90.00
_cell.angle_gamma   90.00
#
_symmetry.space_group_name_H-M   'P 1'
#
loop_
_entity.id
_entity.type
_entity.pdbx_description
1 polymer ?
#
loop_
_entity_poly.entity_id
_entity_poly.type
_entity_poly.pdbx_seq_one_letter_code
_entity_poly.pdbx_strand_id
1 'polypeptide(L)'
;VLGLDTTAAGNQVAFYWGAAMVGRFAGAYLLNKISPAKLLAINAVGAIALVLVSINTTGALAMWSLLAVGLMNSLMYPTIFTLAVAGLGRHTEEGSGLLCTAIVGGALVPLLFGAIADHGGLRLALLLPVLCYAYIMWYGLRGSRRIV
;
A
#
# COMPACT_ATOMS: atom_id res chain seq x y z
N VAL A 1 -19.95 9.12 -8.06
CA VAL A 1 -20.31 9.10 -6.61
C VAL A 1 -19.90 10.32 -5.80
N LEU A 2 -19.03 11.23 -6.28
CA LEU A 2 -18.73 12.48 -5.55
C LEU A 2 -19.26 13.77 -6.20
N GLY A 3 -19.67 13.76 -7.48
CA GLY A 3 -20.19 14.96 -8.15
C GLY A 3 -19.22 16.15 -8.15
N LEU A 4 -17.94 15.91 -7.85
CA LEU A 4 -16.88 16.89 -7.85
C LEU A 4 -16.32 17.03 -9.26
N ASP A 5 -16.02 18.27 -9.65
CA ASP A 5 -15.32 18.55 -10.89
C ASP A 5 -13.98 17.81 -10.94
N THR A 6 -13.59 17.31 -12.12
CA THR A 6 -12.39 16.46 -12.27
C THR A 6 -11.12 17.17 -11.81
N THR A 7 -11.10 18.50 -11.90
CA THR A 7 -10.04 19.38 -11.39
C THR A 7 -9.98 19.42 -9.86
N ALA A 8 -11.13 19.45 -9.18
CA ALA A 8 -11.22 19.45 -7.72
C ALA A 8 -10.77 18.11 -7.11
N ALA A 9 -11.10 17.00 -7.76
CA ALA A 9 -10.61 15.68 -7.38
C ALA A 9 -9.08 15.55 -7.60
N GLY A 10 -8.55 16.12 -8.69
CA GLY A 10 -7.12 16.15 -8.97
C GLY A 10 -6.32 16.89 -7.89
N ASN A 11 -6.82 18.02 -7.39
CA ASN A 11 -6.16 18.77 -6.32
C ASN A 11 -6.07 17.99 -5.00
N GLN A 12 -7.00 17.06 -4.75
CA GLN A 12 -6.98 16.24 -3.53
C GLN A 12 -5.86 15.18 -3.54
N VAL A 13 -5.40 14.79 -4.73
CA VAL A 13 -4.26 13.89 -4.89
C VAL A 13 -2.97 14.53 -4.35
N ALA A 14 -2.86 15.87 -4.37
CA ALA A 14 -1.73 16.56 -3.73
C ALA A 14 -1.67 16.29 -2.22
N PHE A 15 -2.82 16.20 -1.54
CA PHE A 15 -2.87 15.82 -0.12
C PHE A 15 -2.48 14.35 0.09
N TYR A 16 -2.83 13.45 -0.82
CA TYR A 16 -2.38 12.06 -0.76
C TYR A 16 -0.85 11.96 -0.83
N TRP A 17 -0.24 12.65 -1.80
CA TRP A 17 1.22 12.66 -1.94
C TRP A 17 1.93 13.41 -0.80
N GLY A 18 1.33 14.50 -0.30
CA GLY A 18 1.81 15.22 0.88
C GLY A 18 1.80 14.33 2.13
N ALA A 19 0.68 13.64 2.38
CA ALA A 19 0.58 12.68 3.48
C ALA A 19 1.58 11.52 3.30
N ALA A 20 1.77 11.01 2.08
CA ALA A 20 2.78 9.99 1.80
C ALA A 20 4.20 10.49 2.08
N MET A 21 4.52 11.75 1.78
CA MET A 21 5.82 12.35 2.08
C MET A 21 6.05 12.45 3.59
N VAL A 22 5.07 12.95 4.34
CA VAL A 22 5.13 13.00 5.81
C VAL A 22 5.27 11.58 6.40
N GLY A 23 4.55 10.61 5.82
CA GLY A 23 4.64 9.20 6.19
C GLY A 23 6.04 8.64 6.03
N ARG A 24 6.75 8.98 4.95
CA ARG A 24 8.14 8.57 4.75
C ARG A 24 9.05 9.08 5.85
N PHE A 25 8.96 10.35 6.22
CA PHE A 25 9.79 10.90 7.31
C PHE A 25 9.47 10.25 8.66
N ALA A 26 8.18 10.18 9.00
CA ALA A 26 7.73 9.63 10.27
C ALA A 26 8.10 8.14 10.39
N GLY A 27 7.90 7.36 9.34
CA GLY A 27 8.20 5.94 9.41
C GLY A 27 9.65 5.58 9.08
N ALA A 28 10.44 6.42 8.41
CA ALA A 28 11.90 6.30 8.43
C ALA A 28 12.46 6.48 9.84
N TYR A 29 11.88 7.39 10.64
CA TYR A 29 12.19 7.51 12.05
C TYR A 29 11.77 6.25 12.84
N LEU A 30 10.57 5.71 12.60
CA LEU A 30 10.12 4.46 13.26
C LEU A 30 10.94 3.22 12.85
N LEU A 31 11.47 3.16 11.62
CA LEU A 31 12.36 2.06 11.17
C LEU A 31 13.65 1.99 11.99
N ASN A 32 14.09 3.11 12.61
CA ASN A 32 15.23 3.10 13.52
C ASN A 32 14.89 2.50 14.91
N LYS A 33 13.59 2.42 15.27
CA LYS A 33 13.13 1.94 16.58
C LYS A 33 12.41 0.59 16.55
N ILE A 34 11.83 0.22 15.42
CA ILE A 34 10.97 -0.96 15.26
C ILE A 34 11.51 -1.82 14.11
N SER A 35 11.44 -3.14 14.24
CA SER A 35 11.88 -4.03 13.17
C SER A 35 11.06 -3.80 11.87
N PRO A 36 11.70 -3.80 10.68
CA PRO A 36 11.02 -3.50 9.43
C PRO A 36 9.83 -4.41 9.14
N ALA A 37 9.93 -5.70 9.50
CA ALA A 37 8.86 -6.69 9.37
C ALA A 37 7.60 -6.32 10.19
N LYS A 38 7.78 -5.88 11.44
CA LYS A 38 6.65 -5.45 12.29
C LYS A 38 6.02 -4.16 11.79
N LEU A 39 6.85 -3.21 11.36
CA LEU A 39 6.35 -1.93 10.83
C LEU A 39 5.56 -2.13 9.55
N LEU A 40 6.01 -3.02 8.65
CA LEU A 40 5.28 -3.39 7.45
C LEU A 40 3.90 -3.98 7.78
N ALA A 41 3.84 -4.90 8.75
CA ALA A 41 2.58 -5.51 9.18
C ALA A 41 1.63 -4.48 9.81
N ILE A 42 2.12 -3.58 10.66
CA ILE A 42 1.32 -2.51 11.28
C ILE A 42 0.75 -1.58 10.21
N ASN A 43 1.58 -1.15 9.26
CA ASN A 43 1.13 -0.28 8.17
C ASN A 43 0.12 -0.99 7.26
N ALA A 44 0.31 -2.28 7.00
CA ALA A 44 -0.63 -3.07 6.19
C ALA A 44 -2.00 -3.21 6.89
N VAL A 45 -2.01 -3.49 8.20
CA VAL A 45 -3.24 -3.52 9.01
C VAL A 45 -3.93 -2.15 9.01
N GLY A 46 -3.16 -1.07 9.19
CA GLY A 46 -3.68 0.30 9.15
C GLY A 46 -4.30 0.65 7.79
N ALA A 47 -3.65 0.27 6.69
CA ALA A 47 -4.18 0.45 5.34
C ALA A 47 -5.48 -0.36 5.12
N ILE A 48 -5.53 -1.62 5.55
CA ILE A 48 -6.75 -2.44 5.47
C ILE A 48 -7.89 -1.79 6.25
N ALA A 49 -7.64 -1.36 7.49
CA ALA A 49 -8.66 -0.72 8.32
C ALA A 49 -9.19 0.55 7.67
N LEU A 50 -8.32 1.40 7.12
CA LEU A 50 -8.72 2.64 6.42
C LEU A 50 -9.53 2.36 5.15
N VAL A 51 -9.15 1.35 4.37
CA VAL A 51 -9.90 0.95 3.17
C VAL A 51 -11.26 0.37 3.56
N LEU A 52 -11.34 -0.46 4.60
CA LEU A 52 -12.62 -0.98 5.11
C LEU A 52 -13.53 0.14 5.63
N VAL A 53 -12.98 1.13 6.33
CA VAL A 53 -13.73 2.34 6.73
C VAL A 53 -14.24 3.07 5.50
N SER A 54 -13.42 3.23 4.45
CA SER A 54 -13.84 3.87 3.21
C SER A 54 -14.96 3.11 2.49
N ILE A 55 -14.94 1.77 2.50
CA ILE A 55 -16.00 0.94 1.91
C ILE A 55 -17.33 1.12 2.66
N ASN A 56 -17.29 1.20 3.99
CA ASN A 56 -18.46 1.30 4.85
C ASN A 56 -18.99 2.74 5.02
N THR A 57 -18.18 3.75 4.68
CA THR A 57 -18.56 5.16 4.77
C THR A 57 -18.81 5.77 3.38
N THR A 58 -19.37 6.97 3.33
CA THR A 58 -19.64 7.71 2.09
C THR A 58 -19.30 9.20 2.26
N GLY A 59 -19.03 9.90 1.16
CA GLY A 59 -18.76 11.34 1.17
C GLY A 59 -17.35 11.68 1.65
N ALA A 60 -17.22 12.77 2.41
CA ALA A 60 -15.91 13.30 2.84
C ALA A 60 -15.12 12.32 3.71
N LEU A 61 -15.79 11.54 4.57
CA LEU A 61 -15.14 10.53 5.41
C LEU A 61 -14.41 9.46 4.57
N ALA A 62 -15.09 8.90 3.56
CA ALA A 62 -14.51 7.89 2.68
C ALA A 62 -13.29 8.43 1.91
N MET A 63 -13.35 9.70 1.50
CA MET A 63 -12.26 10.41 0.82
C MET A 63 -11.06 10.61 1.74
N TRP A 64 -11.24 11.18 2.93
CA TRP A 64 -10.15 11.38 3.89
C TRP A 64 -9.53 10.07 4.35
N SER A 65 -10.31 9.00 4.50
CA SER A 65 -9.79 7.66 4.79
C SER A 65 -8.87 7.15 3.67
N LEU A 66 -9.24 7.32 2.39
CA LEU A 66 -8.39 6.93 1.26
C LEU A 66 -7.13 7.80 1.15
N LEU A 67 -7.23 9.10 1.43
CA LEU A 67 -6.05 9.97 1.49
C LEU A 67 -5.08 9.53 2.59
N ALA A 68 -5.60 9.13 3.75
CA ALA A 68 -4.81 8.62 4.87
C ALA A 68 -4.14 7.26 4.55
N VAL A 69 -4.67 6.46 3.62
CA VAL A 69 -3.97 5.24 3.15
C VAL A 69 -2.60 5.58 2.55
N GLY A 70 -2.45 6.75 1.93
CA GLY A 70 -1.17 7.23 1.40
C GLY A 70 -0.07 7.32 2.45
N LEU A 71 -0.43 7.68 3.69
CA LEU A 71 0.47 7.71 4.84
C LEU A 71 1.01 6.30 5.15
N MET A 72 0.12 5.31 5.18
CA MET A 72 0.46 3.91 5.50
C MET A 72 1.25 3.24 4.36
N ASN A 73 0.89 3.53 3.12
CA ASN A 73 1.51 2.92 1.93
C ASN A 73 2.93 3.45 1.65
N SER A 74 3.28 4.60 2.23
CA SER A 74 4.50 5.36 1.95
C SER A 74 5.83 4.59 2.13
N LEU A 75 5.84 3.61 3.04
CA LEU A 75 7.04 2.84 3.43
C LEU A 75 6.96 1.36 3.07
N MET A 76 5.85 0.90 2.51
CA MET A 76 5.68 -0.52 2.22
C MET A 76 6.69 -0.99 1.18
N TYR A 77 6.83 -0.28 0.08
CA TYR A 77 7.78 -0.63 -0.99
C TYR A 77 9.24 -0.73 -0.53
N PRO A 78 9.86 0.32 0.07
CA PRO A 78 11.27 0.22 0.50
C PRO A 78 11.48 -0.84 1.58
N THR A 79 10.48 -1.06 2.45
CA THR A 79 10.55 -2.10 3.49
C THR A 79 10.49 -3.51 2.89
N ILE A 80 9.56 -3.77 1.96
CA ILE A 80 9.45 -5.04 1.25
C ILE A 80 10.75 -5.30 0.47
N PHE A 81 11.24 -4.31 -0.25
CA PHE A 81 12.49 -4.44 -1.00
C PHE A 81 13.65 -4.81 -0.08
N THR A 82 13.81 -4.08 1.03
CA THR A 82 14.87 -4.35 2.01
C THR A 82 14.74 -5.75 2.62
N LEU A 83 13.53 -6.18 3.01
CA LEU A 83 13.28 -7.51 3.57
C LEU A 83 13.53 -8.62 2.56
N ALA A 84 13.16 -8.41 1.30
CA ALA A 84 13.28 -9.40 0.24
C ALA A 84 14.74 -9.60 -0.20
N VAL A 85 15.55 -8.53 -0.25
CA VAL A 85 16.98 -8.63 -0.62
C VAL A 85 17.88 -9.02 0.57
N ALA A 86 17.38 -8.90 1.80
CA ALA A 86 18.16 -9.15 2.99
C ALA A 86 18.52 -10.63 3.18
N GLY A 87 19.81 -10.96 3.04
CA GLY A 87 20.35 -12.31 3.24
C GLY A 87 20.68 -13.08 1.97
N LEU A 88 20.49 -12.47 0.78
CA LEU A 88 20.84 -13.07 -0.51
C LEU A 88 22.36 -13.08 -0.80
N GLY A 89 23.15 -12.31 -0.05
CA GLY A 89 24.62 -12.28 -0.20
C GLY A 89 25.01 -11.96 -1.65
N ARG A 90 25.69 -12.89 -2.32
CA ARG A 90 26.13 -12.74 -3.72
C ARG A 90 24.97 -12.60 -4.73
N HIS A 91 23.77 -13.04 -4.38
CA HIS A 91 22.58 -12.98 -5.25
C HIS A 91 21.71 -11.73 -5.02
N THR A 92 22.18 -10.76 -4.23
CA THR A 92 21.40 -9.55 -3.92
C THR A 92 21.04 -8.75 -5.18
N GLU A 93 21.95 -8.69 -6.16
CA GLU A 93 21.75 -7.97 -7.43
C GLU A 93 20.74 -8.67 -8.35
N GLU A 94 20.79 -10.01 -8.43
CA GLU A 94 19.81 -10.81 -9.19
C GLU A 94 18.43 -10.72 -8.54
N GLY A 95 18.37 -10.81 -7.21
CA GLY A 95 17.13 -10.72 -6.43
C GLY A 95 16.45 -9.36 -6.56
N SER A 96 17.23 -8.26 -6.51
CA SER A 96 16.69 -6.91 -6.72
C SER A 96 16.21 -6.71 -8.15
N GLY A 97 16.91 -7.26 -9.14
CA GLY A 97 16.46 -7.27 -10.54
C GLY A 97 15.10 -7.94 -10.72
N LEU A 98 14.89 -9.11 -10.10
CA LEU A 98 13.60 -9.82 -10.13
C LEU A 98 12.49 -9.05 -9.39
N LEU A 99 12.80 -8.38 -8.28
CA LEU A 99 11.85 -7.50 -7.60
C LEU A 99 11.39 -6.35 -8.50
N CYS A 100 12.32 -5.73 -9.23
CA CYS A 100 12.01 -4.65 -10.15
C CYS A 100 11.14 -5.11 -11.33
N THR A 101 11.35 -6.31 -11.86
CA THR A 101 10.48 -6.84 -12.92
C THR A 101 9.09 -7.22 -12.39
N ALA A 102 9.00 -7.69 -11.14
CA ALA A 102 7.72 -7.98 -10.48
C ALA A 102 6.81 -6.74 -10.30
N ILE A 103 7.34 -5.51 -10.45
CA ILE A 103 6.54 -4.27 -10.47
C ILE A 103 5.50 -4.28 -11.61
N VAL A 104 5.64 -5.16 -12.62
CA VAL A 104 4.61 -5.38 -13.65
C VAL A 104 3.23 -5.70 -13.06
N GLY A 105 3.17 -6.28 -11.87
CA GLY A 105 1.91 -6.48 -11.13
C GLY A 105 1.15 -5.18 -10.87
N GLY A 106 1.86 -4.06 -10.74
CA GLY A 106 1.30 -2.72 -10.62
C GLY A 106 0.58 -2.22 -11.88
N ALA A 107 0.75 -2.86 -13.04
CA ALA A 107 -0.08 -2.60 -14.22
C ALA A 107 -1.31 -3.53 -14.28
N LEU A 108 -1.14 -4.78 -13.86
CA LEU A 108 -2.21 -5.80 -13.85
C LEU A 108 -3.30 -5.50 -12.82
N VAL A 109 -2.91 -5.12 -11.61
CA VAL A 109 -3.82 -4.89 -10.47
C VAL A 109 -4.78 -3.70 -10.74
N PRO A 110 -4.33 -2.53 -11.26
CA PRO A 110 -5.24 -1.45 -11.64
C PRO A 110 -6.17 -1.79 -12.81
N LEU A 111 -5.71 -2.57 -13.79
CA LEU A 111 -6.57 -3.05 -14.88
C LEU A 111 -7.71 -3.91 -14.35
N LEU A 112 -7.39 -4.86 -13.46
CA LEU A 112 -8.39 -5.67 -12.75
C LEU A 112 -9.32 -4.80 -11.89
N PHE A 113 -8.76 -3.82 -11.16
CA PHE A 113 -9.56 -2.89 -10.36
C PHE A 113 -10.57 -2.12 -11.21
N GLY A 114 -10.13 -1.58 -12.36
CA GLY A 114 -10.98 -0.86 -13.30
C GLY A 114 -12.11 -1.75 -13.85
N ALA A 115 -11.77 -2.95 -14.32
CA ALA A 115 -12.76 -3.90 -14.82
C ALA A 115 -13.80 -4.28 -13.74
N ILE A 116 -13.37 -4.49 -12.49
CA ILE A 116 -14.29 -4.78 -11.38
C ILE A 116 -15.13 -3.55 -11.03
N ALA A 117 -14.57 -2.35 -11.09
CA ALA A 117 -15.29 -1.11 -10.81
C ALA A 117 -16.41 -0.85 -11.83
N ASP A 118 -16.16 -1.17 -13.10
CA ASP A 118 -17.12 -0.96 -14.20
C ASP A 118 -18.33 -1.92 -14.11
N HIS A 119 -18.14 -3.15 -13.61
CA HIS A 119 -19.20 -4.16 -13.53
C HIS A 119 -19.83 -4.34 -12.14
N GLY A 120 -19.02 -4.26 -11.08
CA GLY A 120 -19.42 -4.54 -9.68
C GLY A 120 -19.48 -3.31 -8.77
N GLY A 121 -19.14 -2.13 -9.30
CA GLY A 121 -19.14 -0.87 -8.57
C GLY A 121 -17.91 -0.64 -7.70
N LEU A 122 -17.72 0.62 -7.28
CA LEU A 122 -16.51 1.09 -6.61
C LEU A 122 -16.22 0.37 -5.28
N ARG A 123 -17.27 -0.01 -4.53
CA ARG A 123 -17.12 -0.71 -3.25
C ARG A 123 -16.51 -2.10 -3.41
N LEU A 124 -16.91 -2.81 -4.47
CA LEU A 124 -16.42 -4.16 -4.75
C LEU A 124 -14.99 -4.11 -5.30
N ALA A 125 -14.68 -3.10 -6.11
CA ALA A 125 -13.32 -2.83 -6.56
C ALA A 125 -12.35 -2.56 -5.38
N LEU A 126 -12.79 -1.83 -4.34
CA LEU A 126 -11.99 -1.53 -3.14
C LEU A 126 -11.63 -2.78 -2.30
N LEU A 127 -12.29 -3.91 -2.48
CA LEU A 127 -11.90 -5.17 -1.83
C LEU A 127 -10.60 -5.75 -2.42
N LEU A 128 -10.29 -5.46 -3.69
CA LEU A 128 -9.08 -5.96 -4.33
C LEU A 128 -7.80 -5.40 -3.67
N PRO A 129 -7.67 -4.09 -3.39
CA PRO A 129 -6.60 -3.55 -2.55
C PRO A 129 -6.54 -4.16 -1.14
N VAL A 130 -7.69 -4.48 -0.52
CA VAL A 130 -7.71 -5.15 0.80
C VAL A 130 -7.02 -6.51 0.72
N LEU A 131 -7.28 -7.29 -0.33
CA LEU A 131 -6.61 -8.58 -0.55
C LEU A 131 -5.09 -8.39 -0.77
N CYS A 132 -4.69 -7.38 -1.54
CA CYS A 132 -3.27 -7.06 -1.73
C CYS A 132 -2.59 -6.69 -0.40
N TYR A 133 -3.21 -5.83 0.42
CA TYR A 133 -2.66 -5.47 1.72
C TYR A 133 -2.66 -6.64 2.70
N ALA A 134 -3.65 -7.54 2.63
CA ALA A 134 -3.66 -8.76 3.43
C ALA A 134 -2.48 -9.68 3.10
N TYR A 135 -2.12 -9.79 1.81
CA TYR A 135 -0.91 -10.49 1.39
C TYR A 135 0.36 -9.83 1.92
N ILE A 136 0.46 -8.50 1.86
CA ILE A 136 1.59 -7.74 2.42
C ILE A 136 1.69 -7.92 3.95
N MET A 137 0.56 -7.93 4.65
CA MET A 137 0.49 -8.21 6.08
C MET A 137 1.03 -9.61 6.40
N TRP A 138 0.59 -10.63 5.66
CA TRP A 138 1.10 -11.99 5.79
C TRP A 138 2.60 -12.06 5.52
N TYR A 139 3.08 -11.36 4.48
CA TYR A 139 4.50 -11.28 4.15
C TYR A 139 5.30 -10.65 5.31
N GLY A 140 4.84 -9.55 5.91
CA GLY A 140 5.52 -8.92 7.04
C GLY A 140 5.53 -9.75 8.33
N LEU A 141 4.52 -10.60 8.57
CA LEU A 141 4.41 -11.40 9.80
C LEU A 141 5.10 -12.76 9.72
N ARG A 142 4.94 -13.45 8.58
CA ARG A 142 5.41 -14.82 8.38
C ARG A 142 6.34 -14.95 7.19
N GLY A 143 6.03 -14.32 6.05
CA GLY A 143 6.81 -14.48 4.81
C GLY A 143 8.24 -13.94 4.90
N SER A 144 8.48 -12.91 5.71
CA SER A 144 9.81 -12.31 5.90
C SER A 144 10.60 -12.95 7.04
N ARG A 145 10.06 -14.00 7.72
CA ARG A 145 10.84 -14.76 8.69
C ARG A 145 11.85 -15.60 7.93
N ARG A 146 13.13 -15.31 8.16
CA ARG A 146 14.24 -16.14 7.69
C ARG A 146 14.03 -17.55 8.24
N ILE A 147 13.87 -18.53 7.34
CA ILE A 147 14.08 -19.93 7.68
C ILE A 147 15.58 -20.01 7.93
N VAL A 148 15.95 -19.98 9.20
CA VAL A 148 17.33 -20.18 9.67
C VAL A 148 17.74 -21.61 9.37
#